data_AF-A0A9E5C6W4-F1
#
_entry.id   AF-A0A9E5C6W4-F1
#
_cell.length_a   1.000
_cell.length_b   1.000
_cell.length_c   1.000
_cell.angle_alpha   90.00
_cell.angle_beta   90.00
_cell.angle_gamma   90.00
#
_symmetry.space_group_name_H-M   'P 1'
#
loop_
_entity.id
_entity.type
_entity.pdbx_description
1 polymer ?
#
loop_
_entity_poly.entity_id
_entity_poly.type
_entity_poly.pdbx_seq_one_letter_code
_entity_poly.pdbx_strand_id
1 'polypeptide(L)' 'MAKGLEGVGPEDDDGQKSVNEGIVVIDFGSQYSHLIARRIRELKVYSVISQAKSTWDSVKHLNPKGVILSGGPA' A
#
# COMPACT_ATOMS: atom_id res chain seq x y z
N MET A 1 12.06 2.46 47.81
CA MET A 1 12.21 3.71 47.04
C MET A 1 13.27 3.43 45.98
N ALA A 2 13.09 3.47 44.66
CA ALA A 2 12.12 4.15 43.81
C ALA A 2 11.53 3.22 42.74
N LYS A 3 10.42 3.68 42.15
CA LYS A 3 9.53 3.06 41.14
C LYS A 3 9.76 3.77 39.79
N GLY A 4 9.51 3.07 38.68
CA GLY A 4 9.45 3.57 37.28
C GLY A 4 10.11 2.56 36.33
N LEU A 5 9.47 1.74 35.50
CA LEU A 5 8.41 1.96 34.49
C LEU A 5 8.71 3.17 33.61
N GLU A 6 9.18 2.93 32.39
CA GLU A 6 8.71 3.51 31.11
C GLU A 6 9.57 2.99 29.93
N GLY A 7 8.92 2.63 28.83
CA GLY A 7 9.57 2.12 27.62
C GLY A 7 8.92 0.89 26.97
N VAL A 8 7.61 0.73 27.15
CA VAL A 8 6.78 -0.05 26.22
C VAL A 8 7.06 0.52 24.83
N GLY A 9 7.65 -0.29 23.93
CA GLY A 9 7.79 0.05 22.52
C GLY A 9 6.42 0.44 21.94
N PRO A 10 6.36 1.28 20.90
CA PRO A 10 5.15 1.97 20.53
C PRO A 10 3.99 0.99 20.45
N GLU A 11 3.05 1.17 21.37
CA GLU A 11 1.74 0.55 21.32
C GLU A 11 1.10 1.12 20.06
N ASP A 12 1.23 0.41 18.95
CA ASP A 12 0.41 0.62 17.76
C ASP A 12 -1.04 0.15 18.08
N ASP A 13 -1.65 0.74 19.12
CA ASP A 13 -3.08 0.78 19.36
C ASP A 13 -3.58 2.14 18.86
N ASP A 14 -3.63 2.30 17.54
CA ASP A 14 -4.53 3.25 16.93
C ASP A 14 -5.74 2.47 16.43
N GLY A 15 -6.81 2.54 17.22
CA GLY A 15 -8.14 1.99 16.94
C GLY A 15 -8.81 2.63 15.73
N GLN A 16 -8.19 2.51 14.56
CA GLN A 16 -8.77 2.82 13.26
C GLN A 16 -8.45 1.70 12.29
N LYS A 17 -9.36 0.70 12.26
CA LYS A 17 -9.34 -0.46 11.36
C LYS A 17 -9.29 0.04 9.91
N SER A 18 -8.09 0.14 9.35
CA SER A 18 -7.86 0.69 8.02
C SER A 18 -8.19 -0.38 6.96
N VAL A 19 -9.41 -0.25 6.44
CA VAL A 19 -9.88 -0.48 5.06
C VAL A 19 -8.97 -1.30 4.13
N ASN A 20 -9.51 -2.42 3.61
CA ASN A 20 -9.05 -3.27 2.50
C ASN A 20 -7.54 -3.40 2.27
N GLU A 21 -6.96 -4.50 2.77
CA GLU A 21 -5.67 -5.00 2.32
C GLU A 21 -5.64 -5.15 0.79
N GLY A 22 -4.62 -4.60 0.12
CA GLY A 22 -4.58 -4.57 -1.33
C GLY A 22 -3.20 -4.45 -1.96
N ILE A 23 -3.19 -4.41 -3.29
CA ILE A 23 -1.99 -4.29 -4.12
C ILE A 23 -1.95 -2.92 -4.79
N VAL A 24 -0.84 -2.21 -4.66
CA VAL A 24 -0.59 -0.95 -5.36
C VAL A 24 0.22 -1.24 -6.62
N VAL A 25 -0.28 -0.84 -7.79
CA VAL A 25 0.45 -0.90 -9.05
C VAL A 25 1.02 0.50 -9.33
N ILE A 26 2.33 0.65 -9.27
CA ILE A 26 3.03 1.91 -9.59
C ILE A 26 3.30 1.94 -11.09
N ASP A 27 2.77 2.94 -11.79
CA ASP A 27 2.88 3.09 -13.23
C ASP A 27 4.00 4.06 -13.62
N PHE A 28 4.98 3.55 -14.37
CA PHE A 28 6.10 4.27 -14.98
C PHE A 28 5.89 4.52 -16.49
N GLY A 29 4.68 4.33 -17.03
CA GLY A 29 4.37 4.44 -18.46
C GLY A 29 4.12 3.09 -19.13
N SER A 30 3.65 2.10 -18.39
CA SER A 30 3.37 0.76 -18.88
C SER A 30 2.17 0.73 -19.80
N GLN A 31 2.25 -0.06 -20.87
CA GLN A 31 1.07 -0.45 -21.64
C GLN A 31 0.16 -1.44 -20.87
N TYR A 32 0.66 -2.01 -19.77
CA TYR A 32 0.03 -3.14 -19.09
C TYR A 32 -0.54 -2.82 -17.69
N SER A 33 -0.32 -1.63 -17.12
CA SER A 33 -0.75 -1.29 -15.75
C SER A 33 -2.23 -1.61 -15.47
N HIS A 34 -3.10 -1.27 -16.43
CA HIS A 34 -4.54 -1.54 -16.32
C HIS A 34 -4.89 -3.03 -16.40
N LEU A 35 -4.17 -3.80 -17.22
CA LEU A 35 -4.36 -5.25 -17.34
C LEU A 35 -3.88 -5.98 -16.08
N ILE A 36 -2.76 -5.55 -15.50
CA ILE A 36 -2.25 -6.05 -14.23
C ILE A 36 -3.29 -5.78 -13.12
N ALA A 37 -3.76 -4.54 -12.99
CA ALA A 37 -4.77 -4.19 -12.00
C ALA A 37 -6.08 -4.99 -12.18
N ARG A 38 -6.52 -5.18 -13.43
CA ARG A 38 -7.67 -6.03 -13.76
C ARG A 38 -7.45 -7.46 -13.30
N ARG A 39 -6.29 -8.06 -13.59
CA ARG A 39 -5.99 -9.44 -13.20
C ARG A 39 -6.02 -9.64 -11.68
N ILE A 40 -5.52 -8.66 -10.92
CA ILE A 40 -5.58 -8.69 -9.46
C ILE A 40 -7.04 -8.64 -8.97
N ARG A 41 -7.88 -7.80 -9.58
CA ARG A 41 -9.31 -7.71 -9.23
C ARG A 41 -10.08 -8.97 -9.60
N GLU A 42 -9.72 -9.66 -10.69
CA GLU A 42 -10.27 -10.98 -11.04
C GLU A 42 -9.98 -12.04 -9.96
N LEU A 43 -8.87 -11.89 -9.24
CA LEU A 43 -8.53 -12.72 -8.07
C LEU A 43 -9.22 -12.26 -6.77
N LYS A 44 -10.18 -11.33 -6.85
CA LYS A 44 -10.91 -10.74 -5.71
C LYS A 44 -10.00 -10.01 -4.71
N VAL A 45 -8.85 -9.52 -5.16
CA VAL A 45 -7.93 -8.71 -4.35
C VAL A 45 -8.11 -7.24 -4.72
N TYR A 46 -8.21 -6.36 -3.72
CA TYR A 46 -8.29 -4.92 -3.96
C TYR A 46 -6.99 -4.42 -4.59
N SER A 47 -7.11 -3.56 -5.61
CA SER A 47 -5.94 -2.95 -6.25
C SER A 47 -6.21 -1.54 -6.75
N VAL A 48 -5.17 -0.71 -6.69
CA VAL A 48 -5.15 0.66 -7.22
C VAL A 48 -3.96 0.83 -8.15
N ILE A 49 -4.09 1.70 -9.15
CA ILE A 49 -2.97 2.15 -9.97
C ILE A 49 -2.58 3.53 -9.46
N SER A 50 -1.30 3.75 -9.20
CA SER A 50 -0.74 5.03 -8.78
C SER A 50 0.40 5.43 -9.71
N GLN A 51 0.55 6.73 -9.98
CA GLN A 51 1.63 7.21 -10.83
C GLN A 51 2.96 7.16 -10.08
N ALA A 52 4.08 6.93 -10.78
CA ALA A 52 5.42 6.91 -10.19
C ALA A 52 5.82 8.19 -9.41
N LYS A 53 5.17 9.33 -9.69
CA LYS A 53 5.41 10.60 -9.00
C LYS A 53 4.60 10.78 -7.71
N SER A 54 3.72 9.84 -7.38
CA SER A 54 2.83 9.93 -6.21
C SER A 54 3.59 9.68 -4.92
N THR A 55 3.20 10.33 -3.83
CA THR A 55 3.83 10.16 -2.51
C THR A 55 3.26 8.96 -1.76
N TRP A 56 4.00 8.44 -0.78
CA TRP A 56 3.52 7.35 0.07
C TRP A 56 2.21 7.67 0.78
N ASP A 57 1.99 8.91 1.23
CA ASP A 57 0.77 9.33 1.92
C ASP A 57 -0.50 9.12 1.07
N SER A 58 -0.37 9.20 -0.26
CA SER A 58 -1.48 8.94 -1.20
C SER A 58 -1.97 7.50 -1.19
N VAL A 59 -1.15 6.53 -0.74
CA VAL A 59 -1.47 5.10 -0.77
C VAL A 59 -1.38 4.43 0.60
N LYS A 60 -0.80 5.09 1.61
CA LYS A 60 -0.65 4.55 2.98
C LYS A 60 -1.98 4.11 3.59
N HIS A 61 -3.05 4.88 3.34
CA HIS A 61 -4.39 4.59 3.85
C HIS A 61 -4.99 3.27 3.31
N LEU A 62 -4.42 2.71 2.24
CA LEU A 62 -4.84 1.45 1.64
C LEU A 62 -4.21 0.21 2.30
N ASN A 63 -3.33 0.40 3.30
CA ASN A 63 -2.61 -0.69 3.96
C ASN A 63 -2.07 -1.76 2.97
N PRO A 64 -1.24 -1.35 1.98
CA PRO A 64 -0.88 -2.23 0.89
C PRO A 64 -0.03 -3.39 1.38
N LYS A 65 -0.42 -4.61 1.00
CA LYS A 65 0.34 -5.85 1.28
C LYS A 65 1.38 -6.17 0.23
N GLY A 66 1.27 -5.53 -0.93
CA GLY A 66 2.20 -5.71 -2.03
C GLY A 66 2.23 -4.51 -2.97
N VAL A 67 3.36 -4.35 -3.64
CA VAL A 67 3.60 -3.31 -4.63
C VAL A 67 4.08 -3.97 -5.92
N ILE A 68 3.48 -3.58 -7.04
CA ILE A 68 3.93 -3.97 -8.38
C ILE A 68 4.45 -2.72 -9.08
N LEU A 69 5.70 -2.73 -9.49
CA LEU A 69 6.27 -1.69 -10.34
C LEU A 69 5.99 -2.08 -11.80
N SER A 70 5.21 -1.27 -12.51
CA SER A 70 4.83 -1.52 -13.89
C SER A 70 5.35 -0.42 -14.80
N GLY A 71 5.85 -0.82 -15.95
CA GLY A 71 6.41 0.09 -16.95
C GLY A 71 7.91 -0.02 -17.02
N GLY A 72 8.44 0.55 -18.10
CA GLY A 72 9.85 0.58 -18.45
C GLY A 72 10.04 1.59 -19.59
N PRO A 73 11.26 2.07 -19.84
CA PRO A 73 11.50 2.99 -20.93
C PRO A 73 11.12 2.32 -22.26
N ALA A 74 10.30 3.02 -23.05
CA ALA A 74 10.23 2.80 -24.49
C ALA A 74 11.49 3.37 -25.15
#